data_AF-A0A382TKQ8-F1
#
_entry.id   AF-A0A382TKQ8-F1
#
_cell.length_a   1.000
_cell.length_b   1.000
_cell.length_c   1.000
_cell.angle_alpha   90.00
_cell.angle_beta   90.00
_cell.angle_gamma   90.00
#
_symmetry.space_group_name_H-M   'P 1'
#
loop_
_entity.id
_entity.type
_entity.pdbx_description
1 polymer ?
#
loop_
_entity_poly.entity_id
_entity_poly.type
_entity_poly.pdbx_seq_one_letter_code
_entity_poly.pdbx_strand_id
1 'polypeptide(L)' 'RGMNDMAAGTLQKALGKKEIMDDEKMDLHYQLGCVLHSMDRKEESIEQFKLIYERDIGYRDVSGRVDAYYANLE' A
#
# COMPACT_ATOMS: atom_id res chain seq x y z
N ARG A 1 -2.11 7.00 -17.86
CA ARG A 1 -2.34 7.99 -16.78
C ARG A 1 -3.74 7.87 -16.19
N GLY A 2 -4.85 7.83 -16.94
CA GLY A 2 -6.20 7.76 -16.35
C GLY A 2 -6.64 6.47 -15.62
N MET A 3 -6.05 5.30 -15.88
CA MET A 3 -6.47 4.04 -15.22
C MET A 3 -5.98 3.91 -13.78
N ASN A 4 -4.82 4.48 -13.45
CA ASN A 4 -4.22 4.35 -12.13
C ASN A 4 -4.97 5.19 -11.10
N ASP A 5 -5.41 6.39 -11.46
CA ASP A 5 -6.27 7.23 -10.61
C ASP A 5 -7.61 6.56 -10.30
N MET A 6 -8.24 5.92 -11.31
CA MET A 6 -9.48 5.17 -11.10
C MET A 6 -9.28 3.95 -10.20
N ALA A 7 -8.16 3.22 -10.37
CA ALA A 7 -7.81 2.09 -9.52
C ALA A 7 -7.59 2.54 -8.07
N ALA A 8 -6.79 3.58 -7.85
CA ALA A 8 -6.53 4.15 -6.53
C ALA A 8 -7.83 4.57 -5.83
N GLY A 9 -8.70 5.31 -6.52
CA GLY A 9 -9.98 5.75 -5.96
C GLY A 9 -10.95 4.60 -5.65
N THR A 10 -10.94 3.54 -6.44
CA THR A 10 -11.76 2.34 -6.19
C THR A 10 -11.26 1.58 -4.96
N LEU A 11 -9.93 1.39 -4.86
CA LEU A 11 -9.29 0.74 -3.72
C LEU A 11 -9.52 1.52 -2.42
N GLN A 12 -9.36 2.84 -2.43
CA GLN A 12 -9.64 3.69 -1.26
C GLN A 12 -11.10 3.58 -0.80
N LYS A 13 -12.06 3.55 -1.73
CA LYS A 13 -13.48 3.34 -1.39
C LYS A 13 -13.73 1.96 -0.79
N ALA A 14 -13.07 0.91 -1.28
CA ALA A 14 -13.19 -0.43 -0.74
C ALA A 14 -12.60 -0.52 0.68
N LEU A 15 -11.42 0.09 0.90
CA LEU A 15 -10.78 0.19 2.20
C LEU A 15 -11.65 0.92 3.23
N GLY A 16 -12.31 2.01 2.84
CA GLY A 16 -13.21 2.77 3.71
C GLY A 16 -14.50 2.02 4.10
N LYS A 17 -14.87 0.97 3.38
CA LYS A 17 -16.02 0.11 3.73
C LYS A 17 -15.67 -1.00 4.71
N LYS A 18 -14.38 -1.30 4.88
CA LYS A 18 -13.90 -2.33 5.80
C LYS A 18 -13.36 -1.68 7.06
N GLU A 19 -13.95 -2.00 8.22
CA GLU A 19 -13.38 -1.56 9.50
C GLU A 19 -12.22 -2.47 9.94
N ILE A 20 -12.32 -3.77 9.69
CA ILE A 20 -11.35 -4.76 10.18
C ILE A 20 -10.17 -4.90 9.22
N MET A 21 -8.96 -4.96 9.77
CA MET A 21 -7.72 -5.26 9.02
C MET A 21 -7.56 -6.79 8.86
N ASP A 22 -8.38 -7.35 7.98
CA ASP A 22 -8.32 -8.74 7.52
C ASP A 22 -7.40 -8.90 6.29
N ASP A 23 -7.11 -10.15 5.91
CA ASP A 23 -6.27 -10.49 4.74
C ASP A 23 -6.69 -9.78 3.45
N GLU A 24 -7.99 -9.62 3.22
CA GLU A 24 -8.51 -8.92 2.05
C GLU A 24 -8.23 -7.42 2.13
N LYS A 25 -8.36 -6.80 3.32
CA LYS A 25 -7.96 -5.39 3.52
C LYS A 25 -6.45 -5.21 3.33
N MET A 26 -5.63 -6.16 3.77
CA MET A 26 -4.18 -6.14 3.52
C MET A 26 -3.87 -6.21 2.01
N ASP A 27 -4.55 -7.07 1.24
CA ASP A 27 -4.36 -7.12 -0.21
C ASP A 27 -4.75 -5.80 -0.88
N LEU A 28 -5.86 -5.18 -0.45
CA LEU A 28 -6.29 -3.87 -0.96
C LEU A 28 -5.26 -2.77 -0.68
N HIS A 29 -4.69 -2.71 0.53
CA HIS A 29 -3.59 -1.79 0.84
C HIS A 29 -2.37 -2.07 -0.03
N TYR A 30 -2.05 -3.35 -0.28
CA TYR A 30 -0.88 -3.73 -1.08
C TYR A 30 -1.03 -3.29 -2.53
N GLN A 31 -2.21 -3.54 -3.11
CA GLN A 31 -2.54 -3.10 -4.46
C GLN A 31 -2.53 -1.57 -4.56
N LEU A 32 -3.10 -0.86 -3.57
CA LEU A 32 -3.10 0.59 -3.56
C LEU A 32 -1.67 1.15 -3.50
N GLY A 33 -0.82 0.57 -2.64
CA GLY A 33 0.60 0.90 -2.57
C GLY A 33 1.31 0.72 -3.91
N CYS A 34 1.05 -0.36 -4.64
CA CYS A 34 1.63 -0.61 -5.96
C CYS A 34 1.14 0.39 -7.02
N VAL A 35 -0.15 0.73 -7.03
CA VAL A 35 -0.71 1.72 -7.94
C VAL A 35 -0.10 3.10 -7.67
N LEU A 36 -0.03 3.52 -6.40
CA LEU A 36 0.59 4.79 -6.00
C LEU A 36 2.07 4.85 -6.39
N HIS A 37 2.81 3.76 -6.20
CA HIS A 37 4.21 3.65 -6.63
C HIS A 37 4.35 3.86 -8.15
N SER A 38 3.49 3.21 -8.95
CA SER A 38 3.47 3.38 -10.41
C SER A 38 3.05 4.79 -10.86
N MET A 39 2.44 5.57 -9.96
CA MET A 39 2.09 6.97 -10.17
C MET A 39 3.17 7.94 -9.67
N ASP A 40 4.34 7.44 -9.28
CA ASP A 40 5.45 8.20 -8.66
C ASP A 40 5.10 8.81 -7.28
N ARG A 41 3.98 8.39 -6.67
CA ARG A 41 3.52 8.82 -5.35
C ARG A 41 4.12 7.93 -4.27
N LYS A 42 5.45 7.95 -4.15
CA LYS A 42 6.23 7.03 -3.31
C LYS A 42 5.93 7.17 -1.81
N GLU A 43 5.71 8.40 -1.34
CA GLU A 43 5.37 8.67 0.07
C GLU A 43 4.03 8.00 0.46
N GLU A 44 3.00 8.18 -0.36
CA GLU A 44 1.70 7.58 -0.10
C GLU A 44 1.72 6.06 -0.29
N SER A 45 2.52 5.59 -1.24
CA SER A 45 2.75 4.17 -1.47
C SER A 45 3.33 3.49 -0.22
N ILE A 46 4.37 4.08 0.38
CA ILE A 46 4.99 3.49 1.56
C ILE A 46 4.07 3.52 2.78
N GLU A 47 3.21 4.53 2.92
CA GLU A 47 2.20 4.55 3.98
C GLU A 47 1.28 3.32 3.92
N GLN A 48 0.85 2.92 2.71
CA GLN A 48 0.02 1.71 2.56
C GLN A 48 0.78 0.45 2.94
N PHE A 49 2.06 0.36 2.56
CA PHE A 49 2.90 -0.78 2.92
C PHE A 49 3.19 -0.84 4.43
N LYS A 50 3.37 0.31 5.10
CA LYS A 50 3.55 0.36 6.56
C LYS A 50 2.35 -0.19 7.32
N LEU A 51 1.12 0.14 6.89
CA LEU A 51 -0.10 -0.40 7.51
C LEU A 51 -0.14 -1.92 7.47
N ILE A 52 0.31 -2.51 6.36
CA ILE A 52 0.42 -3.97 6.24
C ILE A 52 1.57 -4.48 7.11
N TYR A 53 2.72 -3.82 7.08
CA TYR A 53 3.90 -4.20 7.85
C TYR A 53 3.61 -4.27 9.36
N GLU A 54 2.89 -3.29 9.90
CA GLU A 54 2.48 -3.25 11.31
C GLU A 54 1.55 -4.42 11.68
N ARG A 55 0.81 -4.94 10.70
CA ARG A 55 -0.12 -6.06 10.88
C ARG A 55 0.55 -7.42 10.67
N ASP A 56 1.31 -7.54 9.59
CA ASP A 56 2.03 -8.72 9.15
C ASP A 56 3.30 -8.32 8.39
N ILE A 57 4.42 -8.39 9.10
CA ILE A 57 5.76 -8.11 8.60
C ILE A 57 6.15 -9.06 7.45
N GLY A 58 5.64 -10.30 7.48
CA GLY A 58 5.93 -11.34 6.49
C GLY A 58 5.06 -11.28 5.24
N TYR A 59 4.15 -10.30 5.14
CA TYR A 59 3.23 -10.21 4.03
C TYR A 59 3.94 -9.83 2.73
N ARG A 60 4.12 -10.81 1.83
CA ARG A 60 4.77 -10.64 0.52
C ARG A 60 6.16 -10.01 0.66
N ASP A 61 6.40 -8.89 -0.01
CA ASP A 61 7.65 -8.13 -0.03
C ASP A 61 7.55 -6.80 0.75
N VAL A 62 6.53 -6.64 1.59
CA VAL A 62 6.28 -5.40 2.34
C VAL A 62 7.46 -5.01 3.23
N SER A 63 8.03 -5.97 3.97
CA SER A 63 9.22 -5.72 4.81
C SER A 63 10.39 -5.16 4.00
N GLY A 64 10.70 -5.76 2.85
CA GLY A 64 11.78 -5.28 1.99
C GLY A 64 11.51 -3.90 1.40
N ARG A 65 10.25 -3.60 1.05
CA ARG A 65 9.88 -2.26 0.55
C ARG A 65 10.04 -1.17 1.60
N VAL A 66 9.60 -1.45 2.82
CA VAL A 66 9.67 -0.51 3.94
C VAL A 66 11.13 -0.28 4.33
N ASP A 67 11.92 -1.34 4.46
CA ASP A 67 13.35 -1.28 4.75
C ASP A 67 14.11 -0.47 3.68
N ALA A 68 13.89 -0.78 2.40
CA ALA A 68 14.50 -0.05 1.30
C ALA A 68 14.13 1.45 1.30
N TYR A 69 12.90 1.79 1.69
CA TYR A 69 12.50 3.19 1.81
C TYR A 69 13.27 3.93 2.91
N TYR A 70 13.44 3.31 4.09
CA TYR A 70 14.23 3.89 5.18
C TYR A 70 15.72 3.97 4.82
N ALA A 71 16.27 2.97 4.14
CA ALA A 71 17.65 2.98 3.68
C ALA A 71 17.95 4.07 2.62
N ASN A 72 16.93 4.56 1.90
CA ASN A 72 17.08 5.68 0.95
C ASN A 72 16.87 7.07 1.59
N LEU A 73 16.49 7.13 2.87
CA LEU A 73 16.34 8.38 3.64
C LEU A 73 17.65 8.80 4.33
N GLU A 74 18.66 7.92 4.39
CA GLU A 74 20.03 8.17 4.87
C GLU A 74 20.95 8.68 3.75
#